data_AF-A0A2A2DU16-F1
#
_entry.id   AF-A0A2A2DU16-F1
#
_cell.length_a   1.000
_cell.length_b   1.000
_cell.length_c   1.000
_cell.angle_alpha   90.00
_cell.angle_beta   90.00
_cell.angle_gamma   90.00
#
_symmetry.space_group_name_H-M   'P 1'
#
loop_
_entity.id
_entity.type
_entity.pdbx_description
1 polymer ?
#
loop_
_entity_poly.entity_id
_entity_poly.type
_entity_poly.pdbx_seq_one_letter_code
_entity_poly.pdbx_strand_id
1 'polypeptide(L)'
;MKEFLSSPDFGRELAIATQKTSKIYDGQSVYQATKAIGDNIKRGRQVYLDGLHKDHLEVFDKAGRFKFVLNLDGSIDDARLDLLGKGG
;
A
#
# COMPACT_ATOMS: atom_id res chain seq x y z
N MET A 1 1.82 -10.04 4.31
CA MET A 1 0.91 -9.65 3.20
C MET A 1 -0.21 -10.66 2.93
N LYS A 2 0.09 -11.95 2.69
CA LYS A 2 -0.94 -12.95 2.31
C LYS A 2 -2.09 -13.07 3.32
N GLU A 3 -1.79 -13.01 4.61
CA GLU A 3 -2.80 -13.05 5.69
C GLU A 3 -3.71 -11.83 5.63
N PHE A 4 -3.14 -10.63 5.56
CA PHE A 4 -3.89 -9.38 5.44
C PHE A 4 -4.81 -9.35 4.21
N LEU A 5 -4.35 -9.84 3.05
CA LEU A 5 -5.19 -9.94 1.85
C LEU A 5 -6.36 -10.93 1.99
N SER A 6 -6.32 -11.81 2.99
CA SER A 6 -7.40 -12.74 3.32
C SER A 6 -8.33 -12.18 4.40
N SER A 7 -7.97 -11.05 5.02
CA SER A 7 -8.82 -10.36 5.99
C SER A 7 -10.09 -9.81 5.32
N PRO A 8 -11.20 -9.71 6.07
CA PRO A 8 -12.40 -9.04 5.57
C PRO A 8 -12.15 -7.55 5.28
N ASP A 9 -13.16 -6.91 4.69
CA ASP A 9 -13.14 -5.47 4.40
C ASP A 9 -11.98 -5.06 3.49
N PHE A 10 -11.16 -4.10 3.92
CA PHE A 10 -10.12 -3.48 3.10
C PHE A 10 -9.06 -4.49 2.61
N GLY A 11 -8.72 -5.51 3.41
CA GLY A 11 -7.77 -6.55 3.01
C GLY A 11 -8.23 -7.31 1.77
N ARG A 12 -9.51 -7.72 1.75
CA ARG A 12 -10.14 -8.38 0.60
C ARG A 12 -10.31 -7.44 -0.59
N GLU A 13 -10.67 -6.19 -0.36
CA GLU A 13 -10.74 -5.18 -1.43
C GLU A 13 -9.39 -4.99 -2.11
N LEU A 14 -8.32 -4.85 -1.32
CA LEU A 14 -6.95 -4.74 -1.80
C LEU A 14 -6.56 -5.98 -2.59
N ALA A 15 -6.93 -7.19 -2.14
CA ALA A 15 -6.64 -8.44 -2.83
C ALA A 15 -7.29 -8.53 -4.21
N ILE A 16 -8.54 -8.06 -4.34
CA ILE A 16 -9.28 -8.05 -5.62
C ILE A 16 -8.74 -6.97 -6.56
N ALA A 17 -8.29 -5.84 -6.00
CA ALA A 17 -7.89 -4.66 -6.74
C ALA A 17 -6.40 -4.57 -7.04
N THR A 18 -5.60 -5.51 -6.56
CA THR A 18 -4.17 -5.56 -6.79
C THR A 18 -3.74 -6.87 -7.41
N GLN A 19 -2.60 -6.84 -8.09
CA GLN A 19 -1.93 -8.02 -8.61
C GLN A 19 -0.55 -8.12 -7.97
N LYS A 20 -0.19 -9.32 -7.50
CA LYS A 20 1.17 -9.60 -7.03
C LYS A 20 2.15 -9.36 -8.17
N THR A 21 3.20 -8.60 -7.91
CA THR A 21 4.30 -8.39 -8.85
C THR A 21 5.46 -9.33 -8.53
N SER A 22 6.44 -9.42 -9.43
CA SER A 22 7.70 -10.14 -9.18
C SER A 22 8.66 -9.37 -8.27
N LYS A 23 8.32 -8.14 -7.85
CA LYS A 23 9.18 -7.32 -6.99
C LYS A 23 9.01 -7.72 -5.53
N ILE A 24 10.15 -7.80 -4.84
CA ILE A 24 10.22 -7.97 -3.39
C ILE A 24 10.88 -6.72 -2.81
N TYR A 25 10.28 -6.15 -1.79
CA TYR A 25 10.82 -5.03 -1.02
C TYR A 25 10.79 -5.42 0.45
N ASP A 26 11.95 -5.31 1.13
CA ASP A 26 12.09 -5.69 2.54
C ASP A 26 11.56 -7.10 2.88
N GLY A 27 11.82 -8.07 2.00
CA GLY A 27 11.32 -9.44 2.16
C GLY A 27 9.81 -9.61 1.96
N GLN A 28 9.07 -8.54 1.66
CA GLN A 28 7.64 -8.57 1.34
C GLN A 28 7.38 -8.46 -0.16
N SER A 29 6.35 -9.16 -0.63
CA SER A 29 5.92 -9.05 -2.03
C SER A 29 5.22 -7.71 -2.28
N VAL A 30 5.59 -7.05 -3.38
CA VAL A 30 4.96 -5.82 -3.82
C VAL A 30 3.74 -6.13 -4.69
N TYR A 31 2.63 -5.45 -4.42
CA TYR A 31 1.38 -5.58 -5.15
C TYR A 31 1.10 -4.30 -5.91
N GLN A 32 0.66 -4.42 -7.16
CA GLN A 32 0.30 -3.27 -8.00
C GLN A 32 -1.21 -3.18 -8.13
N ALA A 33 -1.76 -1.99 -7.87
CA ALA A 33 -3.17 -1.69 -8.05
C ALA A 33 -3.56 -1.77 -9.54
N THR A 34 -4.45 -2.69 -9.87
CA THR A 34 -5.01 -2.85 -11.23
C THR A 34 -6.22 -1.96 -11.46
N LYS A 35 -6.89 -1.54 -10.38
CA LYS A 35 -7.98 -0.57 -10.34
C LYS A 35 -7.80 0.40 -9.18
N ALA A 36 -8.59 1.48 -9.14
CA ALA A 36 -8.58 2.38 -8.00
C ALA A 36 -9.27 1.71 -6.79
N ILE A 37 -8.76 1.97 -5.57
CA ILE A 37 -9.33 1.52 -4.29
C ILE A 37 -9.50 2.75 -3.41
N GLY A 38 -10.76 3.02 -3.05
CA GLY A 38 -11.13 4.28 -2.39
C GLY A 38 -10.68 5.51 -3.20
N ASP A 39 -10.48 6.63 -2.51
CA ASP A 39 -9.93 7.85 -3.09
C ASP A 39 -8.37 7.83 -3.13
N ASN A 40 -7.78 7.02 -2.24
CA ASN A 40 -6.36 7.09 -1.93
C ASN A 40 -5.51 6.25 -2.88
N ILE A 41 -5.91 5.05 -3.30
CA ILE A 41 -5.08 4.20 -4.17
C ILE A 41 -5.57 4.29 -5.61
N LYS A 42 -4.82 5.01 -6.48
CA LYS A 42 -5.06 5.06 -7.92
C LYS A 42 -4.45 3.85 -8.61
N ARG A 43 -5.03 3.47 -9.76
CA ARG A 43 -4.50 2.43 -10.65
C ARG A 43 -3.02 2.68 -10.96
N GLY A 44 -2.22 1.61 -10.89
CA GLY A 44 -0.79 1.61 -11.16
C GLY A 44 0.10 1.90 -9.95
N ARG A 45 -0.48 2.33 -8.82
CA ARG A 45 0.25 2.45 -7.55
C ARG A 45 0.71 1.08 -7.05
N GLN A 46 1.83 1.08 -6.34
CA GLN A 46 2.39 -0.09 -5.70
C GLN A 46 2.10 -0.01 -4.21
N VAL A 47 1.75 -1.14 -3.61
CA VAL A 47 1.42 -1.27 -2.19
C VAL A 47 2.13 -2.50 -1.67
N TYR A 48 2.75 -2.39 -0.51
CA TYR A 48 3.24 -3.55 0.22
C TYR A 48 3.00 -3.36 1.72
N LEU A 49 2.93 -4.48 2.44
CA LEU A 49 2.79 -4.51 3.89
C LEU A 49 4.13 -4.26 4.53
N ASP A 50 4.17 -3.41 5.56
CA ASP A 50 5.37 -3.21 6.36
C ASP A 50 5.99 -4.55 6.78
N GLY A 51 7.31 -4.64 6.60
CA GLY A 51 8.07 -5.88 6.81
C GLY A 51 8.25 -6.22 8.29
N LEU A 52 8.34 -5.21 9.15
CA LEU A 52 8.77 -5.33 10.53
C LEU A 52 7.59 -5.64 11.48
N HIS A 53 6.62 -4.74 11.54
CA HIS A 53 5.49 -4.76 12.45
C HIS A 53 4.19 -5.22 11.76
N LYS A 54 4.11 -5.08 10.43
CA LYS A 54 2.94 -5.50 9.61
C LYS A 54 1.63 -4.82 10.02
N ASP A 55 1.71 -3.64 10.62
CA ASP A 55 0.55 -2.85 11.09
C ASP A 55 0.08 -1.79 10.09
N HIS A 56 0.84 -1.53 9.02
CA HIS A 56 0.50 -0.54 8.01
C HIS A 56 0.98 -0.94 6.61
N LEU A 57 0.44 -0.27 5.60
CA LEU A 57 0.79 -0.43 4.20
C LEU A 57 1.50 0.80 3.69
N GLU A 58 2.61 0.59 2.99
CA GLU A 58 3.32 1.67 2.33
C GLU A 58 2.89 1.76 0.87
N VAL A 59 2.48 2.96 0.44
CA VAL A 59 1.99 3.21 -0.92
C VAL A 59 3.01 4.02 -1.71
N PHE A 60 3.29 3.53 -2.92
CA PHE A 60 4.24 4.10 -3.87
C PHE A 60 3.57 4.40 -5.20
N ASP A 61 4.11 5.36 -5.94
CA ASP A 61 3.70 5.54 -7.32
C ASP A 61 4.29 4.44 -8.24
N LYS A 62 3.87 4.47 -9.51
CA LYS A 62 4.37 3.54 -10.54
C LYS A 62 5.90 3.59 -10.71
N ALA A 63 6.53 4.72 -10.37
CA ALA A 63 7.97 4.91 -10.46
C ALA A 63 8.72 4.43 -9.19
N GLY A 64 8.00 3.92 -8.18
CA GLY A 64 8.59 3.47 -6.92
C GLY A 64 8.90 4.62 -5.95
N ARG A 65 8.30 5.80 -6.14
CA ARG A 65 8.43 6.91 -5.18
C ARG A 65 7.36 6.79 -4.11
N PHE A 66 7.78 6.84 -2.85
CA PHE A 66 6.89 6.81 -1.70
C PHE A 66 5.85 7.94 -1.78
N LYS A 67 4.62 7.65 -1.34
CA LYS A 67 3.48 8.59 -1.39
C LYS A 67 2.81 8.82 -0.06
N PHE A 68 2.51 7.77 0.68
CA PHE A 68 1.89 7.85 2.00
C PHE A 68 1.79 6.45 2.60
N VAL A 69 1.48 6.39 3.88
CA VAL A 69 1.13 5.15 4.58
C VAL A 69 -0.37 5.05 4.74
N LEU A 70 -0.91 3.83 4.65
CA LEU A 70 -2.28 3.49 4.98
C LEU A 70 -2.29 2.56 6.18
N ASN A 71 -3.27 2.77 7.06
CA ASN A 71 -3.64 1.79 8.07
C ASN A 71 -4.26 0.54 7.42
N LEU A 72 -4.32 -0.57 8.16
CA LEU A 72 -4.92 -1.82 7.67
C LEU A 72 -6.43 -1.72 7.42
N ASP A 73 -7.10 -0.66 7.87
CA ASP A 73 -8.50 -0.39 7.53
C ASP A 73 -8.65 0.44 6.23
N GLY A 74 -7.55 0.97 5.68
CA GLY A 74 -7.54 1.76 4.44
C GLY A 74 -7.53 3.28 4.64
N SER A 75 -7.60 3.75 5.88
CA SER A 75 -7.41 5.17 6.23
C SER A 75 -5.96 5.61 6.04
N ILE A 76 -5.73 6.85 5.61
CA ILE A 76 -4.38 7.43 5.54
C ILE A 76 -3.83 7.61 6.94
N ASP A 77 -2.58 7.22 7.13
CA ASP A 77 -1.83 7.57 8.33
C ASP A 77 -1.38 9.03 8.23
N ASP A 78 -2.18 9.94 8.80
CA ASP A 78 -1.99 11.39 8.75
C ASP A 78 -0.63 11.81 9.36
N ALA A 79 -0.15 11.06 10.35
CA ALA A 79 1.12 11.33 11.02
C ALA A 79 2.34 11.19 10.09
N ARG A 80 2.24 10.40 9.01
CA ARG A 80 3.35 10.12 8.10
C ARG A 80 3.26 10.84 6.75
N LEU A 81 2.17 11.59 6.52
CA LEU A 81 2.00 12.45 5.34
C LEU A 81 2.97 13.65 5.36
N ASP A 82 3.42 14.08 6.55
CA ASP A 82 4.28 15.26 6.76
C ASP A 82 5.72 15.09 6.20
N LEU A 83 6.18 13.86 5.97
CA LEU A 83 7.54 13.59 5.45
C LEU A 83 7.72 13.93 3.96
N LEU A 84 6.65 14.28 3.25
CA LEU A 84 6.69 14.62 1.82
C LEU A 84 6.48 16.12 1.52
N GLY A 85 6.26 16.94 2.56
CA GLY A 85 6.01 18.38 2.43
C GLY A 85 7.24 19.28 2.54
N LYS A 86 8.43 18.76 2.90
CA LYS A 86 9.65 19.57 3.07
C LYS A 86 10.76 19.13 2.12
N GLY A 87 10.53 19.43 0.85
CA GLY A 87 11.53 19.38 -0.21
C GLY A 87 11.18 20.40 -1.28
N GLY A 88 11.07 21.67 -0.86
CA GLY A 88 10.99 22.85 -1.71
C GLY A 88 12.22 23.71 -1.50
#